data_AF-A0A0F9K1Y1-F1
#
_entry.id   AF-A0A0F9K1Y1-F1
#
_cell.length_a   1.000
_cell.length_b   1.000
_cell.length_c   1.000
_cell.angle_alpha   90.00
_cell.angle_beta   90.00
_cell.angle_gamma   90.00
#
_symmetry.space_group_name_H-M   'P 1'
#
loop_
_entity.id
_entity.type
_entity.pdbx_description
1 polymer ?
#
loop_
_entity_poly.entity_id
_entity_poly.type
_entity_poly.pdbx_seq_one_letter_code
_entity_poly.pdbx_strand_id
1 'polypeptide(L)'
;MSKNSLADVTYLTAAETAKYVRQALRDNFPGVKFSVRSSTYSGGASISVRWTDGPSTRQVDPVLNQFEGANFDGSIDLQCYNRHYIMPDGSVHFASTTGTQGSMGYIPAESNPRPEGAQLVSFGANYVSSAREITNWQAKDDAAAAYIRAHCQCEGEPPKDMFGNQWVANLSRNIVYDRAEGEPFEAAYERIVMGRVS
;
A
#
# COMPACT_ATOMS: atom_id res chain seq x y z
N MET A 1 -35.21 -18.91 17.72
CA MET A 1 -33.77 -19.05 18.00
C MET A 1 -33.09 -19.48 16.70
N SER A 2 -32.54 -18.53 15.93
CA SER A 2 -31.83 -18.83 14.69
C SER A 2 -30.45 -19.37 15.04
N LYS A 3 -30.12 -20.56 14.57
CA LYS A 3 -28.77 -21.13 14.67
C LYS A 3 -27.85 -20.25 13.83
N ASN A 4 -26.99 -19.50 14.50
CA ASN A 4 -25.88 -18.78 13.89
C ASN A 4 -24.97 -19.87 13.27
N SER A 5 -25.11 -20.16 11.98
CA SER A 5 -24.16 -21.05 11.31
C SER A 5 -22.83 -20.33 11.35
N LEU A 6 -21.87 -20.86 12.10
CA LEU A 6 -20.47 -20.50 11.94
C LEU A 6 -20.16 -20.73 10.46
N ALA A 7 -20.06 -19.67 9.68
CA ALA A 7 -19.64 -19.78 8.30
C ALA A 7 -18.23 -20.38 8.35
N ASP A 8 -18.06 -21.57 7.77
CA ASP A 8 -16.76 -22.23 7.72
C ASP A 8 -15.76 -21.27 7.05
N VAL A 9 -14.83 -20.75 7.84
CA VAL A 9 -13.80 -19.85 7.34
C VAL A 9 -12.87 -20.66 6.47
N THR A 10 -12.81 -20.32 5.18
CA THR A 10 -11.88 -20.99 4.26
C THR A 10 -10.48 -20.41 4.42
N TYR A 11 -9.49 -21.25 4.70
CA TYR A 11 -8.09 -20.82 4.72
C TYR A 11 -7.50 -20.84 3.32
N LEU A 12 -6.82 -19.76 2.94
CA LEU A 12 -6.10 -19.65 1.67
C LEU A 12 -4.61 -19.53 1.94
N THR A 13 -3.79 -20.37 1.31
CA THR A 13 -2.33 -20.29 1.39
C THR A 13 -1.81 -18.95 0.86
N ALA A 14 -0.55 -18.62 1.16
CA ALA A 14 0.09 -17.42 0.60
C ALA A 14 0.14 -17.46 -0.95
N ALA A 15 0.28 -18.66 -1.54
CA ALA A 15 0.27 -18.84 -2.99
C ALA A 15 -1.12 -18.59 -3.60
N GLU A 16 -2.20 -19.01 -2.93
CA GLU A 16 -3.57 -18.74 -3.33
C GLU A 16 -3.93 -17.26 -3.14
N THR A 17 -3.56 -16.68 -2.01
CA THR A 17 -3.70 -15.24 -1.75
C THR A 17 -3.01 -14.42 -2.85
N ALA A 18 -1.81 -14.82 -3.27
CA ALA A 18 -1.09 -14.17 -4.37
C ALA A 18 -1.82 -14.25 -5.72
N LYS A 19 -2.75 -15.20 -5.93
CA LYS A 19 -3.58 -15.22 -7.15
C LYS A 19 -4.55 -14.05 -7.17
N TYR A 20 -5.21 -13.77 -6.04
CA TYR A 20 -6.12 -12.63 -5.90
C TYR A 20 -5.38 -11.30 -5.97
N VAL A 21 -4.20 -11.19 -5.35
CA VAL A 21 -3.33 -10.00 -5.48
C VAL A 21 -3.01 -9.72 -6.94
N ARG A 22 -2.62 -10.74 -7.73
CA ARG A 22 -2.33 -10.56 -9.16
C ARG A 22 -3.57 -10.13 -9.96
N GLN A 23 -4.76 -10.61 -9.59
CA GLN A 23 -6.01 -10.18 -10.23
C GLN A 23 -6.28 -8.71 -9.96
N ALA A 24 -6.33 -8.32 -8.68
CA ALA A 24 -6.59 -6.93 -8.29
C ALA A 24 -5.58 -5.95 -8.92
N LEU A 25 -4.30 -6.30 -8.97
CA LEU A 25 -3.29 -5.46 -9.62
C LEU A 25 -3.52 -5.30 -11.13
N ARG A 26 -3.93 -6.36 -11.84
CA ARG A 26 -4.25 -6.28 -13.28
C ARG A 26 -5.47 -5.41 -13.54
N ASP A 27 -6.48 -5.53 -12.68
CA ASP A 27 -7.75 -4.81 -12.85
C ASP A 27 -7.58 -3.31 -12.56
N ASN A 28 -6.76 -2.95 -11.56
CA ASN A 28 -6.52 -1.55 -11.17
C ASN A 28 -5.42 -0.87 -12.00
N PHE A 29 -4.42 -1.61 -12.49
CA PHE A 29 -3.26 -1.05 -13.19
C PHE A 29 -2.99 -1.79 -14.51
N PRO A 30 -3.92 -1.70 -15.48
CA PRO A 30 -3.76 -2.36 -16.76
C PRO A 30 -2.48 -1.87 -17.46
N GLY A 31 -1.70 -2.80 -18.00
CA GLY A 31 -0.45 -2.52 -18.71
C GLY A 31 0.80 -2.45 -17.84
N VAL A 32 0.68 -2.49 -16.51
CA VAL A 32 1.83 -2.52 -15.60
C VAL A 32 2.26 -3.95 -15.30
N LYS A 33 3.56 -4.24 -15.42
CA LYS A 33 4.11 -5.57 -15.15
C LYS A 33 4.54 -5.70 -13.69
N PHE A 34 3.73 -6.39 -12.89
CA PHE A 34 4.07 -6.72 -11.50
C PHE A 34 4.74 -8.09 -11.37
N SER A 35 5.76 -8.15 -10.51
CA SER A 35 6.34 -9.37 -9.97
C SER A 35 5.72 -9.62 -8.58
N VAL A 36 4.95 -10.70 -8.44
CA VAL A 36 4.28 -11.07 -7.19
C VAL A 36 4.83 -12.41 -6.70
N ARG A 37 5.58 -12.37 -5.58
CA ARG A 37 6.24 -13.53 -4.98
C ARG A 37 5.72 -13.77 -3.57
N SER A 38 5.29 -14.99 -3.30
CA SER A 38 4.90 -15.44 -1.95
C SER A 38 6.05 -16.19 -1.29
N SER A 39 6.24 -15.99 0.01
CA SER A 39 7.22 -16.69 0.83
C SER A 39 6.57 -17.21 2.10
N THR A 40 6.90 -18.42 2.51
CA THR A 40 6.47 -19.06 3.77
C THR A 40 7.70 -19.32 4.63
N TYR A 41 7.62 -19.04 5.92
CA TYR A 41 8.71 -19.19 6.88
C TYR A 41 8.17 -19.59 8.26
N SER A 42 9.06 -19.94 9.19
CA SER A 42 8.68 -20.28 10.55
C SER A 42 7.93 -19.12 11.20
N GLY A 43 6.65 -19.32 11.51
CA GLY A 43 5.80 -18.31 12.14
C GLY A 43 5.01 -17.41 11.18
N GLY A 44 5.06 -17.62 9.87
CA GLY A 44 4.17 -16.86 8.97
C GLY A 44 4.45 -17.00 7.48
N ALA A 45 3.73 -16.20 6.71
CA ALA A 45 3.97 -16.05 5.29
C ALA A 45 3.77 -14.60 4.87
N SER A 46 4.38 -14.20 3.75
CA SER A 46 4.27 -12.86 3.20
C SER A 46 4.21 -12.89 1.68
N ILE A 47 3.73 -11.80 1.10
CA ILE A 47 3.77 -11.54 -0.34
C ILE A 47 4.59 -10.28 -0.57
N SER A 48 5.51 -10.33 -1.54
CA SER A 48 6.26 -9.18 -2.03
C SER A 48 5.84 -8.88 -3.47
N VAL A 49 5.45 -7.63 -3.69
CA VAL A 49 5.04 -7.07 -4.98
C VAL A 49 6.09 -6.08 -5.44
N ARG A 50 6.62 -6.25 -6.65
CA ARG A 50 7.63 -5.37 -7.24
C ARG A 50 7.27 -4.99 -8.66
N TRP A 51 7.55 -3.76 -9.05
CA TRP A 51 7.37 -3.26 -10.41
C TRP A 51 8.34 -2.12 -10.70
N THR A 52 8.41 -1.72 -11.96
CA THR A 52 9.27 -0.63 -12.45
C THR A 52 8.39 0.49 -12.98
N ASP A 53 8.66 1.73 -12.55
CA ASP A 53 7.93 2.95 -12.92
C ASP A 53 6.40 2.82 -12.78
N GLY A 54 5.60 3.46 -13.64
CA GLY A 54 4.13 3.35 -13.59
C GLY A 54 3.49 3.98 -12.33
N PRO A 55 2.54 3.30 -11.66
CA PRO A 55 1.83 3.83 -10.49
C PRO A 55 2.78 3.99 -9.30
N SER A 56 2.52 4.98 -8.45
CA SER A 56 3.29 5.17 -7.21
C SER A 56 2.86 4.17 -6.13
N THR A 57 3.70 3.95 -5.12
CA THR A 57 3.34 3.08 -3.99
C THR A 57 2.09 3.59 -3.28
N ARG A 58 1.89 4.91 -3.18
CA ARG A 58 0.64 5.53 -2.68
C ARG A 58 -0.61 5.04 -3.39
N GLN A 59 -0.53 4.76 -4.70
CA GLN A 59 -1.65 4.22 -5.47
C GLN A 59 -1.79 2.71 -5.32
N VAL A 60 -0.67 1.99 -5.26
CA VAL A 60 -0.65 0.52 -5.24
C VAL A 60 -0.97 -0.06 -3.84
N ASP A 61 -0.44 0.54 -2.79
CA ASP A 61 -0.55 0.02 -1.42
C ASP A 61 -2.01 -0.11 -0.94
N PRO A 62 -2.93 0.85 -1.18
CA PRO A 62 -4.34 0.68 -0.82
C PRO A 62 -5.02 -0.53 -1.48
N VAL A 63 -4.57 -0.95 -2.67
CA VAL A 63 -5.05 -2.17 -3.33
C VAL A 63 -4.48 -3.41 -2.63
N LEU A 64 -3.21 -3.37 -2.23
CA LEU A 64 -2.52 -4.50 -1.61
C LEU A 64 -2.92 -4.74 -0.14
N ASN A 65 -3.19 -3.67 0.61
CA ASN A 65 -3.51 -3.74 2.04
C ASN A 65 -4.75 -4.61 2.34
N GLN A 66 -5.66 -4.75 1.36
CA GLN A 66 -6.86 -5.59 1.47
C GLN A 66 -6.56 -7.10 1.51
N PHE A 67 -5.31 -7.49 1.25
CA PHE A 67 -4.87 -8.88 1.25
C PHE A 67 -4.03 -9.27 2.47
N GLU A 68 -3.86 -8.35 3.43
CA GLU A 68 -3.09 -8.61 4.65
C GLU A 68 -3.90 -9.45 5.64
N GLY A 69 -3.45 -10.69 5.86
CA GLY A 69 -4.08 -11.62 6.79
C GLY A 69 -3.90 -11.26 8.26
N ALA A 70 -3.07 -10.27 8.59
CA ALA A 70 -2.86 -9.82 9.95
C ALA A 70 -2.50 -8.33 10.03
N ASN A 71 -2.79 -7.73 11.18
CA ASN A 71 -2.26 -6.43 11.59
C ASN A 71 -1.29 -6.64 12.77
N PHE A 72 -0.38 -5.68 12.96
CA PHE A 72 0.57 -5.70 14.06
C PHE A 72 0.45 -4.43 14.91
N ASP A 73 0.22 -4.61 16.21
CA ASP A 73 0.18 -3.52 17.17
C ASP A 73 1.54 -3.40 17.88
N GLY A 74 2.37 -2.49 17.37
CA GLY A 74 3.71 -2.26 17.92
C GLY A 74 3.73 -1.72 19.35
N SER A 75 2.61 -1.23 19.90
CA SER A 75 2.58 -0.71 21.27
C SER A 75 2.61 -1.80 22.34
N ILE A 76 2.13 -2.99 22.00
CA ILE A 76 2.02 -4.16 22.88
C ILE A 76 2.66 -5.41 22.28
N ASP A 77 3.41 -5.25 21.18
CA ASP A 77 4.09 -6.34 20.46
C ASP A 77 3.14 -7.51 20.11
N LEU A 78 1.91 -7.18 19.66
CA LEU A 78 0.84 -8.15 19.44
C LEU A 78 0.34 -8.14 18.01
N GLN A 79 0.33 -9.33 17.39
CA GLN A 79 -0.31 -9.56 16.10
C GLN A 79 -1.80 -9.92 16.30
N CYS A 80 -2.69 -9.30 15.53
CA CYS A 80 -4.09 -9.70 15.41
C CYS A 80 -4.41 -10.12 13.98
N TYR A 81 -5.37 -11.03 13.81
CA TYR A 81 -5.65 -11.63 12.51
C TYR A 81 -6.89 -11.04 11.86
N ASN A 82 -6.78 -10.86 10.55
CA ASN A 82 -7.85 -10.35 9.72
C ASN A 82 -8.60 -11.50 9.05
N ARG A 83 -9.85 -11.24 8.70
CA ARG A 83 -10.70 -12.06 7.85
C ARG A 83 -11.22 -11.21 6.71
N HIS A 84 -11.53 -11.86 5.60
CA HIS A 84 -11.94 -11.19 4.38
C HIS A 84 -13.14 -11.88 3.76
N TYR A 85 -13.91 -11.10 3.01
CA TYR A 85 -14.95 -11.59 2.12
C TYR A 85 -14.39 -11.61 0.70
N ILE A 86 -14.51 -12.75 0.02
CA ILE A 86 -14.27 -12.86 -1.42
C ILE A 86 -15.61 -12.90 -2.13
N MET A 87 -15.84 -11.96 -3.03
CA MET A 87 -17.04 -11.90 -3.85
C MET A 87 -16.96 -12.88 -5.03
N PRO A 88 -18.10 -13.25 -5.65
CA PRO A 88 -18.10 -14.16 -6.81
C PRO A 88 -17.26 -13.70 -8.01
N ASP A 89 -17.03 -12.40 -8.16
CA ASP A 89 -16.17 -11.81 -9.21
C ASP A 89 -14.66 -11.82 -8.84
N GLY A 90 -14.33 -12.25 -7.62
CA GLY A 90 -12.97 -12.29 -7.09
C GLY A 90 -12.54 -11.01 -6.37
N SER A 91 -13.40 -10.00 -6.24
CA SER A 91 -13.10 -8.84 -5.41
C SER A 91 -12.98 -9.24 -3.93
N VAL A 92 -12.14 -8.51 -3.20
CA VAL A 92 -11.85 -8.79 -1.79
C VAL A 92 -12.28 -7.61 -0.95
N HIS A 93 -12.99 -7.87 0.14
CA HIS A 93 -13.40 -6.87 1.10
C HIS A 93 -12.98 -7.28 2.51
N PHE A 94 -12.59 -6.31 3.32
CA PHE A 94 -12.29 -6.55 4.73
C PHE A 94 -13.55 -7.02 5.48
N ALA A 95 -13.45 -8.16 6.17
CA ALA A 95 -14.56 -8.73 6.92
C ALA A 95 -14.46 -8.38 8.40
N SER A 96 -13.35 -8.74 9.04
CA SER A 96 -13.22 -8.51 10.47
C SER A 96 -11.78 -8.60 10.96
N THR A 97 -11.54 -7.99 12.11
CA THR A 97 -10.33 -8.19 12.92
C THR A 97 -10.75 -8.30 14.38
N THR A 98 -10.04 -9.12 15.15
CA THR A 98 -10.25 -9.17 16.60
C THR A 98 -9.77 -7.89 17.30
N GLY A 99 -8.92 -7.11 16.62
CA GLY A 99 -8.23 -5.98 17.21
C GLY A 99 -7.33 -6.38 18.38
N THR A 100 -6.83 -5.38 19.08
CA THR A 100 -5.93 -5.48 20.22
C THR A 100 -6.37 -4.65 21.42
N GLN A 101 -7.44 -3.85 21.31
CA GLN A 101 -7.96 -3.02 22.41
C GLN A 101 -8.33 -3.83 23.67
N GLY A 102 -8.79 -5.08 23.52
CA GLY A 102 -9.04 -5.98 24.65
C GLY A 102 -7.78 -6.38 25.43
N SER A 103 -6.60 -6.07 24.87
CA SER A 103 -5.28 -6.29 25.46
C SER A 103 -4.52 -4.98 25.66
N MET A 104 -5.23 -3.86 25.85
CA MET A 104 -4.67 -2.51 26.02
C MET A 104 -3.89 -1.99 24.80
N GLY A 105 -4.16 -2.53 23.60
CA GLY A 105 -3.62 -2.05 22.34
C GLY A 105 -4.47 -0.96 21.66
N TYR A 106 -4.06 -0.54 20.47
CA TYR A 106 -4.68 0.55 19.70
C TYR A 106 -5.50 0.09 18.49
N ILE A 107 -5.43 -1.18 18.09
CA ILE A 107 -6.19 -1.67 16.93
C ILE A 107 -7.61 -2.02 17.39
N PRO A 108 -8.65 -1.32 16.89
CA PRO A 108 -10.02 -1.63 17.26
C PRO A 108 -10.45 -2.99 16.69
N ALA A 109 -11.34 -3.67 17.41
CA ALA A 109 -12.06 -4.80 16.82
C ALA A 109 -13.07 -4.27 15.80
N GLU A 110 -13.14 -4.89 14.64
CA GLU A 110 -14.07 -4.52 13.58
C GLU A 110 -14.72 -5.76 13.00
N SER A 111 -15.99 -5.65 12.62
CA SER A 111 -16.74 -6.74 11.99
C SER A 111 -17.80 -6.16 11.05
N ASN A 112 -17.62 -6.41 9.76
CA ASN A 112 -18.50 -5.96 8.71
C ASN A 112 -19.52 -7.05 8.34
N PRO A 113 -20.76 -6.66 8.01
CA PRO A 113 -21.78 -7.61 7.60
C PRO A 113 -21.35 -8.32 6.32
N ARG A 114 -21.62 -9.63 6.24
CA ARG A 114 -21.30 -10.46 5.08
C ARG A 114 -22.16 -10.03 3.88
N PRO A 115 -21.55 -9.59 2.76
CA PRO A 115 -22.29 -9.35 1.53
C PRO A 115 -22.91 -10.65 1.00
N GLU A 116 -24.03 -10.52 0.28
CA GLU A 116 -24.67 -11.68 -0.35
C GLU A 116 -23.73 -12.38 -1.33
N GLY A 117 -23.70 -13.71 -1.28
CA GLY A 117 -22.83 -14.52 -2.15
C GLY A 117 -21.34 -14.50 -1.81
N ALA A 118 -20.89 -13.66 -0.87
CA ALA A 118 -19.48 -13.59 -0.49
C ALA A 118 -19.04 -14.84 0.27
N GLN A 119 -17.80 -15.28 0.09
CA GLN A 119 -17.16 -16.34 0.89
C GLN A 119 -16.30 -15.71 2.00
N LEU A 120 -16.42 -16.19 3.25
CA LEU A 120 -15.56 -15.76 4.35
C LEU A 120 -14.24 -16.55 4.32
N VAL A 121 -13.12 -15.84 4.28
CA VAL A 121 -11.78 -16.42 4.16
C VAL A 121 -10.79 -15.87 5.19
N SER A 122 -9.73 -16.65 5.41
CA SER A 122 -8.51 -16.24 6.10
C SER A 122 -7.35 -16.33 5.11
N PHE A 123 -6.68 -15.22 4.84
CA PHE A 123 -5.44 -15.24 4.05
C PHE A 123 -4.28 -15.74 4.90
N GLY A 124 -3.47 -16.61 4.29
CA GLY A 124 -2.29 -17.20 4.93
C GLY A 124 -1.06 -16.31 4.87
N ALA A 125 -1.06 -15.30 3.98
CA ALA A 125 -0.05 -14.25 4.00
C ALA A 125 -0.43 -13.23 5.09
N ASN A 126 0.41 -13.07 6.10
CA ASN A 126 0.19 -12.10 7.16
C ASN A 126 0.35 -10.67 6.62
N TYR A 127 1.39 -10.46 5.81
CA TYR A 127 1.80 -9.14 5.33
C TYR A 127 1.99 -9.12 3.81
N VAL A 128 1.65 -7.99 3.19
CA VAL A 128 1.86 -7.76 1.76
C VAL A 128 2.66 -6.49 1.59
N SER A 129 3.90 -6.62 1.10
CA SER A 129 4.79 -5.47 0.89
C SER A 129 4.94 -5.13 -0.58
N SER A 130 5.16 -3.85 -0.86
CA SER A 130 5.33 -3.31 -2.20
C SER A 130 6.68 -2.60 -2.34
N ALA A 131 7.29 -2.66 -3.52
CA ALA A 131 8.47 -1.86 -3.84
C ALA A 131 8.50 -1.49 -5.32
N ARG A 132 8.62 -0.19 -5.59
CA ARG A 132 8.74 0.37 -6.93
C ARG A 132 10.20 0.70 -7.24
N GLU A 133 10.70 0.18 -8.36
CA GLU A 133 11.96 0.62 -8.95
C GLU A 133 11.70 1.84 -9.84
N ILE A 134 12.55 2.87 -9.71
CA ILE A 134 12.43 4.11 -10.50
C ILE A 134 13.58 4.16 -11.50
N THR A 135 13.25 4.15 -12.79
CA THR A 135 14.27 4.35 -13.85
C THR A 135 14.62 5.82 -14.02
N ASN A 136 15.78 6.11 -14.62
CA ASN A 136 16.21 7.47 -14.94
C ASN A 136 16.18 8.42 -13.73
N TRP A 137 16.59 7.91 -12.56
CA TRP A 137 16.50 8.61 -11.28
C TRP A 137 17.01 10.05 -11.35
N GLN A 138 18.24 10.25 -11.83
CA GLN A 138 18.87 11.56 -11.86
C GLN A 138 18.05 12.58 -12.66
N ALA A 139 17.58 12.20 -13.85
CA ALA A 139 16.77 13.09 -14.69
C ALA A 139 15.42 13.44 -14.04
N LYS A 140 14.79 12.47 -13.35
CA LYS A 140 13.54 12.70 -12.62
C LYS A 140 13.74 13.61 -11.41
N ASP A 141 14.84 13.41 -10.68
CA ASP A 141 15.21 14.21 -9.52
C ASP A 141 15.57 15.65 -9.92
N ASP A 142 16.35 15.83 -10.99
CA ASP A 142 16.70 17.14 -11.55
C ASP A 142 15.45 17.90 -12.01
N ALA A 143 14.52 17.21 -12.68
CA ALA A 143 13.25 17.80 -13.10
C ALA A 143 12.37 18.21 -11.90
N ALA A 144 12.30 17.36 -10.86
CA ALA A 144 11.58 17.68 -9.63
C ALA A 144 12.21 18.89 -8.90
N ALA A 145 13.54 18.92 -8.79
CA ALA A 145 14.26 20.01 -8.16
C ALA A 145 14.11 21.33 -8.95
N ALA A 146 14.13 21.28 -10.28
CA ALA A 146 13.85 22.43 -11.13
C ALA A 146 12.42 22.94 -10.93
N TYR A 147 11.43 22.04 -10.85
CA TYR A 147 10.04 22.41 -10.58
C TYR A 147 9.89 23.11 -9.23
N ILE A 148 10.49 22.55 -8.17
CA ILE A 148 10.47 23.15 -6.82
C ILE A 148 11.06 24.57 -6.87
N ARG A 149 12.23 24.77 -7.48
CA ARG A 149 12.87 26.10 -7.56
C ARG A 149 12.09 27.11 -8.38
N ALA A 150 11.31 26.67 -9.36
CA ALA A 150 10.45 27.56 -10.14
C ALA A 150 9.20 28.02 -9.36
N HIS A 151 8.73 27.22 -8.40
CA HIS A 151 7.48 27.45 -7.66
C HIS A 151 7.69 27.90 -6.22
N CYS A 152 8.88 27.68 -5.66
CA CYS A 152 9.33 28.26 -4.41
C CYS A 152 10.25 29.43 -4.73
N GLN A 153 10.12 30.56 -4.02
CA GLN A 153 11.02 31.72 -4.14
C GLN A 153 12.41 31.40 -3.54
N CYS A 154 13.11 30.42 -4.09
CA CYS A 154 14.46 30.06 -3.67
C CYS A 154 15.42 31.20 -4.03
N GLU A 155 15.84 32.00 -3.05
CA GLU A 155 16.85 33.05 -3.26
C GLU A 155 18.26 32.44 -3.36
N GLY A 156 19.08 32.87 -4.33
CA GLY A 156 20.47 32.40 -4.54
C GLY A 156 20.66 31.53 -5.79
N GLU A 157 21.91 31.31 -6.21
CA GLU A 157 22.26 30.42 -7.33
C GLU A 157 22.57 28.99 -6.83
N PRO A 158 22.14 27.93 -7.54
CA PRO A 158 22.54 26.56 -7.20
C PRO A 158 24.07 26.43 -7.14
N PRO A 159 24.66 25.77 -6.13
CA PRO A 159 24.04 25.03 -5.04
C PRO A 159 24.07 25.84 -3.72
N LYS A 160 23.67 27.11 -3.70
CA LYS A 160 23.71 27.97 -2.51
C LYS A 160 22.41 28.76 -2.33
N ASP A 161 21.28 28.15 -2.72
CA ASP A 161 19.97 28.72 -2.45
C ASP A 161 19.69 28.76 -0.92
N MET A 162 19.05 29.83 -0.46
CA MET A 162 18.90 30.20 0.96
C MET A 162 18.14 29.17 1.82
N PHE A 163 17.36 28.28 1.19
CA PHE A 163 16.67 27.18 1.86
C PHE A 163 17.56 25.93 2.07
N GLY A 164 18.81 25.99 1.62
CA GLY A 164 19.80 24.93 1.76
C GLY A 164 19.55 23.78 0.79
N ASN A 165 20.59 23.37 0.05
CA ASN A 165 20.50 22.27 -0.93
C ASN A 165 19.84 21.00 -0.39
N GLN A 166 19.99 20.73 0.92
CA GLN A 166 19.46 19.52 1.54
C GLN A 166 17.92 19.51 1.63
N TRP A 167 17.29 20.68 1.74
CA TRP A 167 15.83 20.78 1.74
C TRP A 167 15.26 20.47 0.35
N VAL A 168 15.75 21.15 -0.69
CA VAL A 168 15.30 20.91 -2.08
C VAL A 168 15.60 19.48 -2.50
N ALA A 169 16.78 18.95 -2.18
CA ALA A 169 17.15 17.57 -2.53
C ALA A 169 16.27 16.53 -1.84
N ASN A 170 15.87 16.74 -0.58
CA ASN A 170 14.96 15.80 0.08
C ASN A 170 13.55 15.85 -0.54
N LEU A 171 13.05 17.05 -0.84
CA LEU A 171 11.73 17.22 -1.44
C LEU A 171 11.67 16.71 -2.88
N SER A 172 12.71 16.93 -3.69
CA SER A 172 12.77 16.42 -5.06
C SER A 172 12.72 14.89 -5.07
N ARG A 173 13.51 14.23 -4.20
CA ARG A 173 13.47 12.77 -4.03
C ARG A 173 12.09 12.28 -3.60
N ASN A 174 11.43 12.98 -2.67
CA ASN A 174 10.08 12.63 -2.24
C ASN A 174 9.06 12.78 -3.38
N ILE A 175 9.16 13.83 -4.20
CA ILE A 175 8.35 13.97 -5.42
C ILE A 175 8.60 12.80 -6.37
N VAL A 176 9.85 12.37 -6.59
CA VAL A 176 10.17 11.25 -7.48
C VAL A 176 9.53 9.94 -7.02
N TYR A 177 9.53 9.65 -5.72
CA TYR A 177 8.86 8.45 -5.18
C TYR A 177 7.33 8.56 -5.24
N ASP A 178 6.79 9.73 -4.89
CA ASP A 178 5.35 9.98 -4.78
C ASP A 178 4.64 10.03 -6.14
N ARG A 179 5.31 10.60 -7.14
CA ARG A 179 4.73 10.89 -8.45
C ARG A 179 4.57 9.63 -9.30
N ALA A 180 3.37 9.41 -9.79
CA ALA A 180 3.10 8.36 -10.78
C ALA A 180 3.61 8.78 -12.16
N GLU A 181 3.93 7.80 -13.00
CA GLU A 181 4.32 8.09 -14.38
C GLU A 181 3.16 8.74 -15.14
N GLY A 182 3.45 9.83 -15.87
CA GLY A 182 2.43 10.64 -16.56
C GLY A 182 1.66 11.63 -15.67
N GLU A 183 1.78 11.57 -14.34
CA GLU A 183 1.14 12.54 -13.44
C GLU A 183 1.77 13.93 -13.60
N PRO A 184 1.02 15.05 -13.57
CA PRO A 184 1.63 16.39 -13.58
C PRO A 184 2.50 16.61 -12.33
N PHE A 185 3.59 17.35 -12.49
CA PHE A 185 4.47 17.70 -11.36
C PHE A 185 3.74 18.50 -10.27
N GLU A 186 2.79 19.34 -10.66
CA GLU A 186 1.96 20.14 -9.76
C GLU A 186 1.26 19.27 -8.70
N ALA A 187 0.67 18.15 -9.09
CA ALA A 187 -0.05 17.28 -8.15
C ALA A 187 0.88 16.69 -7.08
N ALA A 188 2.07 16.26 -7.48
CA ALA A 188 3.08 15.77 -6.53
C ALA A 188 3.68 16.90 -5.69
N TYR A 189 3.89 18.08 -6.27
CA TYR A 189 4.36 19.28 -5.57
C TYR A 189 3.39 19.72 -4.48
N GLU A 190 2.10 19.79 -4.79
CA GLU A 190 1.05 20.18 -3.83
C GLU A 190 1.00 19.22 -2.64
N ARG A 191 1.13 17.91 -2.87
CA ARG A 191 1.17 16.92 -1.79
C ARG A 191 2.45 16.97 -0.96
N ILE A 192 3.60 16.99 -1.61
CA ILE A 192 4.89 16.79 -0.95
C ILE A 192 5.47 18.08 -0.39
N VAL A 193 5.33 19.19 -1.10
CA VAL A 193 5.95 20.46 -0.74
C VAL A 193 4.97 21.34 0.02
N MET A 194 3.73 21.44 -0.45
CA MET A 194 2.70 22.28 0.17
C MET A 194 1.92 21.57 1.27
N GLY A 195 2.07 20.25 1.40
CA GLY A 195 1.37 19.44 2.40
C GLY A 195 -0.15 19.38 2.19
N ARG A 196 -0.63 19.62 0.96
CA ARG A 196 -2.05 19.55 0.64
C ARG A 196 -2.46 18.10 0.40
N VAL A 197 -3.47 17.63 1.10
CA VAL A 197 -4.06 16.31 0.84
C VAL A 197 -4.96 16.44 -0.39
N SER A 198 -4.62 15.73 -1.46
CA SER A 198 -5.45 15.58 -2.66
C SER A 198 -6.51 14.51 -2.47
#